data_AF-F8Q3H4-F1
#
_entry.id   AF-F8Q3H4-F1
#
_cell.length_a   1.000
_cell.length_b   1.000
_cell.length_c   1.000
_cell.angle_alpha   90.00
_cell.angle_beta   90.00
_cell.angle_gamma   90.00
#
_symmetry.space_group_name_H-M   'P 1'
#
loop_
_entity.id
_entity.type
_entity.pdbx_description
1 polymer ?
#
loop_
_entity_poly.entity_id
_entity_poly.type
_entity_poly.pdbx_seq_one_letter_code
_entity_poly.pdbx_strand_id
1 'polypeptide(L)'
;TFGVHPLVSWVDEYLVLTHGRKRADQILDDIDSRIAATPSFPGLRRFPQGHGYKQWMGDDSKALMKVYLPALVGHVPDGIV
;
A
#
# COMPACT_ATOMS: atom_id res chain seq x y z
N THR A 1 18.35 -8.04 6.55
CA THR A 1 17.34 -7.02 6.90
C THR A 1 16.62 -6.64 5.63
N PHE A 2 15.63 -7.42 5.20
CA PHE A 2 14.83 -7.09 4.02
C PHE A 2 13.82 -6.04 4.47
N GLY A 3 14.20 -4.78 4.28
CA GLY A 3 13.45 -3.61 4.74
C GLY A 3 12.26 -3.32 3.84
N VAL A 4 11.23 -2.73 4.44
CA VAL A 4 10.01 -2.25 3.79
C VAL A 4 10.34 -1.50 2.50
N HIS A 5 9.57 -1.73 1.43
CA HIS A 5 9.79 -1.07 0.15
C HIS A 5 9.82 0.45 0.35
N PRO A 6 10.84 1.18 -0.15
CA PRO A 6 11.05 2.60 0.17
C PRO A 6 9.82 3.49 -0.05
N LEU A 7 9.04 3.22 -1.11
CA LEU A 7 7.80 3.94 -1.41
C LEU A 7 6.72 3.73 -0.33
N VAL A 8 6.58 2.50 0.18
CA VAL A 8 5.52 2.15 1.14
C VAL A 8 5.77 2.84 2.49
N SER A 9 7.02 2.86 2.95
CA SER A 9 7.41 3.62 4.14
C SER A 9 7.21 5.11 3.95
N TRP A 10 7.59 5.65 2.79
CA TRP A 10 7.41 7.07 2.49
C TRP A 10 5.93 7.47 2.47
N VAL A 11 5.02 6.63 1.94
CA VAL A 11 3.58 6.89 1.94
C VAL A 11 3.03 6.93 3.37
N ASP A 12 3.42 5.98 4.24
CA ASP A 12 3.01 6.01 5.67
C ASP A 12 3.45 7.31 6.33
N GLU A 13 4.73 7.68 6.18
CA GLU A 13 5.27 8.93 6.73
C GLU A 13 4.53 10.16 6.18
N TYR A 14 4.32 10.23 4.87
CA TYR A 14 3.60 11.33 4.22
C TYR A 14 2.18 11.49 4.77
N LEU A 15 1.42 10.39 4.88
CA LEU A 15 0.05 10.41 5.36
C LEU A 15 -0.01 10.81 6.84
N VAL A 16 0.91 10.31 7.67
CA VAL A 16 0.99 10.67 9.09
C VAL A 16 1.34 12.15 9.26
N LEU A 17 2.30 12.68 8.48
CA LEU A 17 2.68 14.09 8.52
C LEU A 17 1.56 15.02 8.03
N THR A 18 0.81 14.60 7.01
CA THR A 18 -0.22 15.44 6.37
C THR A 18 -1.55 15.43 7.13
N HIS A 19 -1.94 14.27 7.67
CA HIS A 19 -3.29 14.08 8.23
C HIS A 19 -3.32 13.67 9.71
N GLY A 20 -2.16 13.39 10.31
CA GLY A 20 -2.04 12.80 11.63
C GLY A 20 -2.34 11.29 11.63
N ARG A 21 -1.79 10.57 12.63
CA ARG A 21 -1.81 9.10 12.70
C ARG A 21 -3.19 8.49 12.48
N LYS A 22 -4.22 8.99 13.18
CA LYS A 22 -5.58 8.42 13.11
C LYS A 22 -6.18 8.47 11.71
N ARG A 23 -5.96 9.57 10.97
CA ARG A 23 -6.49 9.72 9.61
C ARG A 23 -5.62 8.98 8.60
N ALA A 24 -4.30 8.94 8.82
CA ALA A 24 -3.39 8.11 8.04
C ALA A 24 -3.80 6.63 8.10
N ASP A 25 -4.07 6.11 9.30
CA ASP A 25 -4.52 4.72 9.47
C ASP A 25 -5.81 4.44 8.68
N GLN A 26 -6.79 5.35 8.69
CA GLN A 26 -8.01 5.20 7.88
C GLN A 26 -7.76 5.20 6.37
N ILE A 27 -6.79 5.99 5.91
CA ILE A 27 -6.41 6.04 4.49
C ILE A 27 -5.70 4.75 4.09
N LEU A 28 -4.83 4.24 4.95
CA LEU A 28 -4.14 2.96 4.76
C LEU A 28 -5.13 1.79 4.73
N ASP A 29 -6.14 1.80 5.60
CA ASP A 29 -7.22 0.80 5.57
C ASP A 29 -8.01 0.85 4.24
N ASP A 30 -8.24 2.05 3.68
CA ASP A 30 -8.87 2.20 2.36
C ASP A 30 -7.96 1.68 1.23
N ILE A 31 -6.65 1.97 1.30
CA ILE A 31 -5.66 1.44 0.34
C ILE A 31 -5.62 -0.09 0.39
N ASP A 32 -5.56 -0.68 1.58
CA ASP A 32 -5.59 -2.13 1.79
C ASP A 32 -6.88 -2.74 1.23
N SER A 33 -8.02 -2.07 1.43
CA SER A 33 -9.31 -2.48 0.87
C SER A 33 -9.34 -2.44 -0.67
N ARG A 34 -8.77 -1.41 -1.30
CA ARG A 34 -8.66 -1.31 -2.77
C ARG A 34 -7.78 -2.40 -3.37
N ILE A 35 -6.67 -2.72 -2.70
CA ILE A 35 -5.77 -3.81 -3.13
C ILE A 35 -6.49 -5.16 -3.01
N ALA A 36 -7.20 -5.39 -1.90
CA ALA A 36 -7.98 -6.61 -1.70
C ALA A 36 -9.11 -6.80 -2.74
N ALA A 37 -9.68 -5.70 -3.24
CA ALA A 37 -10.69 -5.70 -4.29
C ALA A 37 -10.13 -5.94 -5.71
N THR A 38 -8.80 -5.89 -5.89
CA THR A 38 -8.18 -6.07 -7.21
C THR A 38 -8.28 -7.54 -7.66
N PRO A 39 -8.63 -7.83 -8.93
CA PRO A 39 -8.69 -9.19 -9.44
C PRO A 39 -7.35 -9.92 -9.29
N SER A 40 -7.40 -11.23 -9.03
CA SER A 40 -6.20 -12.05 -8.84
C SER A 40 -5.28 -11.97 -10.07
N PHE A 41 -4.05 -11.54 -9.85
CA PHE A 41 -3.02 -11.47 -10.88
C PHE A 41 -1.99 -12.60 -10.70
N PRO A 42 -1.44 -13.19 -11.78
CA PRO A 42 -0.32 -14.09 -11.66
C PRO A 42 0.85 -13.40 -10.96
N GLY A 43 1.31 -13.93 -9.82
CA GLY A 43 2.35 -13.32 -9.00
C GLY A 43 1.85 -12.36 -7.90
N LEU A 44 0.54 -12.21 -7.71
CA LEU A 44 -0.01 -11.52 -6.54
C LEU A 44 -0.77 -12.52 -5.66
N ARG A 45 -0.16 -12.90 -4.53
CA ARG A 45 -0.81 -13.77 -3.55
C ARG A 45 -1.98 -13.01 -2.91
N ARG A 46 -3.21 -13.52 -3.05
CA ARG A 46 -4.35 -12.99 -2.29
C ARG A 46 -4.13 -13.24 -0.82
N PHE A 47 -4.09 -12.17 -0.03
CA PHE A 47 -3.96 -12.25 1.41
C PHE A 47 -5.36 -12.23 2.03
N PRO A 48 -5.73 -13.23 2.85
CA PRO A 48 -7.07 -13.32 3.44
C PRO A 48 -7.36 -12.25 4.51
N GLN A 49 -6.34 -11.53 5.00
CA GLN A 49 -6.49 -10.41 5.92
C GLN A 49 -5.60 -9.23 5.48
N GLY A 50 -6.20 -8.13 5.05
CA GLY A 50 -5.52 -6.87 4.72
C GLY A 50 -5.14 -6.10 5.98
N HIS A 51 -4.23 -6.64 6.77
CA HIS A 51 -3.76 -5.94 7.96
C HIS A 51 -2.27 -6.18 8.17
N GLY A 52 -1.46 -5.32 7.53
CA GLY A 52 -0.09 -5.09 7.93
C GLY A 52 0.94 -5.26 6.82
N TYR A 53 1.71 -4.19 6.63
CA TYR A 53 2.93 -4.07 5.81
C TYR A 53 3.83 -5.30 5.77
N LYS A 54 3.89 -6.09 6.85
CA LYS A 54 4.68 -7.33 6.92
C LYS A 54 4.27 -8.39 5.89
N GLN A 55 3.02 -8.40 5.43
CA GLN A 55 2.56 -9.37 4.42
C GLN A 55 3.01 -9.01 3.00
N TRP A 56 3.41 -7.76 2.78
CA TRP A 56 3.79 -7.24 1.46
C TRP A 56 5.29 -7.43 1.16
N MET A 57 6.02 -8.01 2.12
CA MET A 57 7.48 -8.15 2.18
C MET A 57 7.98 -9.42 1.47
N GLY A 58 7.49 -9.69 0.26
CA GLY A 58 7.93 -10.81 -0.58
C GLY A 58 8.56 -10.34 -1.90
N ASP A 59 9.22 -11.26 -2.61
CA ASP A 59 9.91 -11.05 -3.91
C ASP A 59 9.04 -10.44 -5.03
N ASP A 60 7.72 -10.36 -4.80
CA ASP A 60 6.70 -9.86 -5.71
C ASP A 60 6.56 -8.32 -5.72
N SER A 61 7.62 -7.58 -5.39
CA SER A 61 7.63 -6.10 -5.34
C SER A 61 7.08 -5.45 -6.62
N LYS A 62 7.31 -6.02 -7.80
CA LYS A 62 6.74 -5.55 -9.08
C LYS A 62 5.23 -5.78 -9.20
N ALA A 63 4.74 -6.94 -8.77
CA ALA A 63 3.31 -7.24 -8.81
C ALA A 63 2.55 -6.39 -7.78
N LEU A 64 3.17 -6.17 -6.63
CA LEU A 64 2.67 -5.25 -5.61
C LEU A 64 2.58 -3.80 -6.14
N MET A 65 3.63 -3.28 -6.79
CA MET A 65 3.59 -1.91 -7.31
C MET A 65 2.47 -1.69 -8.34
N LYS A 66 2.12 -2.72 -9.13
CA LYS A 66 1.00 -2.64 -10.10
C LYS A 66 -0.36 -2.45 -9.45
N VAL A 67 -0.54 -2.91 -8.21
CA VAL A 67 -1.80 -2.75 -7.48
C VAL A 67 -1.74 -1.64 -6.43
N TYR A 68 -0.55 -1.33 -5.94
CA TYR A 68 -0.31 -0.29 -4.94
C TYR A 68 -0.45 1.11 -5.54
N LEU A 69 0.20 1.40 -6.68
CA LEU A 69 0.15 2.74 -7.30
C LEU A 69 -1.30 3.18 -7.62
N PRO A 70 -2.16 2.36 -8.26
CA PRO A 70 -3.55 2.73 -8.47
C PRO A 70 -4.35 2.92 -7.18
N ALA A 71 -3.98 2.22 -6.10
CA ALA A 71 -4.66 2.35 -4.81
C ALA A 71 -4.34 3.69 -4.10
N LEU A 72 -3.19 4.31 -4.41
CA LEU A 72 -2.80 5.63 -3.86
C LEU A 72 -3.56 6.81 -4.49
N VAL A 73 -4.18 6.62 -5.64
CA VAL A 73 -4.88 7.69 -6.37
C VAL A 73 -5.99 8.29 -5.51
N GLY A 74 -5.96 9.62 -5.36
CA GLY A 74 -6.90 10.38 -4.52
C GLY A 74 -6.53 10.46 -3.04
N HIS A 75 -5.45 9.79 -2.60
CA HIS A 75 -4.90 9.87 -1.25
C HIS A 75 -3.51 10.53 -1.20
N VAL A 76 -2.78 10.50 -2.31
CA VAL A 76 -1.45 11.08 -2.46
C VAL A 76 -1.43 11.96 -3.71
N PRO A 77 -0.67 13.07 -3.75
CA PRO A 77 -0.60 13.95 -4.92
C PRO A 77 -0.16 13.21 -6.19
N ASP A 78 -0.75 13.57 -7.33
CA ASP A 78 -0.51 12.92 -8.63
C ASP A 78 0.95 12.95 -9.09
N GLY A 79 1.77 13.90 -8.60
CA GLY A 79 3.21 13.96 -8.91
C GLY A 79 4.05 12.84 -8.28
N ILE A 80 3.43 11.97 -7.46
CA ILE A 80 4.07 10.86 -6.76
C ILE A 80 3.72 9.49 -7.38
N VAL A 81 2.62 9.40 -8.15
CA VAL A 81 2.02 8.14 -8.64
C VAL A 81 2.24 7.95 -10.14
#